data_AF-A0A7J8REG9-F1
#
_entry.id   AF-A0A7J8REG9-F1
#
_cell.length_a   1.000
_cell.length_b   1.000
_cell.length_c   1.000
_cell.angle_alpha   90.00
_cell.angle_beta   90.00
_cell.angle_gamma   90.00
#
_symmetry.space_group_name_H-M   'P 1'
#
loop_
_entity.id
_entity.type
_entity.pdbx_description
1 polymer ?
#
loop_
_entity_poly.entity_id
_entity_poly.type
_entity_poly.pdbx_seq_one_letter_code
_entity_poly.pdbx_strand_id
1 'polypeptide(L)'
;TSIISTKWRYLFASISTIEFDRYLLRGLTHRNVDSFKNFVDRLLKLPDQVSLDCFRLRDAISCNDGDHDFDVSGWIEVPSVVCLGNLKTLQLIHWVLFGDDSIHRLISNCHVLEDLAFIECFVENARELHIQIPSLKSLVLHFVTRRDRDLNYGVVIDVPNLVYFRYNAAIVECYSHMKSLEKADICIYGFHSNLSIDATHLIQGICNVWYLSLNIHEV
;
A
#
# COMPACT_ATOMS: atom_id res chain seq x y z
N THR A 1 1.47 -32.84 11.12
CA THR A 1 0.62 -32.15 12.12
C THR A 1 1.49 -31.16 12.86
N SER A 2 1.56 -29.91 12.40
CA SER A 2 2.46 -28.93 13.02
C SER A 2 1.86 -28.39 14.30
N ILE A 3 2.61 -28.56 15.39
CA ILE A 3 2.38 -28.08 16.75
C ILE A 3 2.57 -26.55 16.72
N ILE A 4 1.67 -25.81 16.09
CA ILE A 4 1.53 -24.40 16.39
C ILE A 4 0.87 -24.37 17.76
N SER A 5 1.74 -24.31 18.77
CA SER A 5 1.41 -24.35 20.19
C SER A 5 0.13 -23.56 20.47
N THR A 6 -0.78 -24.15 21.25
CA THR A 6 -2.02 -23.51 21.69
C THR A 6 -1.79 -22.13 22.32
N LYS A 7 -0.57 -21.82 22.79
CA LYS A 7 -0.15 -20.48 23.24
C LYS A 7 -0.22 -19.41 22.14
N TRP A 8 0.09 -19.73 20.89
CA TRP A 8 0.04 -18.75 19.78
C TRP A 8 -1.39 -18.38 19.42
N ARG A 9 -2.33 -19.32 19.51
CA ARG A 9 -3.76 -19.08 19.27
C ARG A 9 -4.35 -18.06 20.25
N TYR A 10 -3.83 -17.98 21.48
CA TYR A 10 -4.25 -16.97 22.47
C TYR A 10 -3.51 -15.63 22.33
N LEU A 11 -2.29 -15.62 21.76
CA LEU A 11 -1.57 -14.37 21.47
C LEU A 11 -2.32 -13.53 20.43
N PHE A 12 -2.82 -14.14 19.35
CA PHE A 12 -3.58 -13.43 18.32
C PHE A 12 -4.96 -12.92 18.79
N ALA A 13 -5.53 -13.49 19.85
CA ALA A 13 -6.78 -12.98 20.44
C ALA A 13 -6.61 -11.62 21.17
N SER A 14 -5.36 -11.20 21.45
CA SER A 14 -5.06 -9.93 22.14
C SER A 14 -4.10 -9.02 21.36
N ILE A 15 -3.58 -9.49 20.23
CA ILE A 15 -2.73 -8.70 19.35
C ILE A 15 -3.63 -8.02 18.31
N SER A 16 -3.77 -6.70 18.42
CA SER A 16 -4.45 -5.88 17.41
C SER A 16 -3.51 -5.34 16.34
N THR A 17 -2.19 -5.42 16.55
CA THR A 17 -1.17 -4.91 15.63
C THR A 17 -0.22 -6.01 15.23
N ILE A 18 -0.12 -6.31 13.94
CA ILE A 18 0.88 -7.21 13.38
C ILE A 18 1.83 -6.40 12.51
N GLU A 19 3.12 -6.50 12.82
CA GLU A 19 4.19 -5.87 12.06
C GLU A 19 5.22 -6.93 11.67
N PHE A 20 5.48 -7.05 10.36
CA PHE A 20 6.62 -7.79 9.85
C PHE A 20 7.68 -6.79 9.41
N ASP A 21 8.78 -6.77 10.15
CA ASP A 21 9.88 -5.86 9.89
C ASP A 21 10.87 -6.40 8.84
N ARG A 22 11.79 -5.53 8.45
CA ARG A 22 12.85 -5.81 7.47
C ARG A 22 13.70 -7.01 7.87
N TYR A 23 13.96 -7.21 9.16
CA TYR A 23 14.86 -8.26 9.63
C TYR A 23 14.20 -9.65 9.55
N LEU A 24 12.91 -9.72 9.87
CA LEU A 24 12.10 -10.92 9.71
C LEU A 24 11.99 -11.32 8.23
N LEU A 25 11.74 -10.35 7.34
CA LEU A 25 11.57 -10.61 5.91
C LEU A 25 12.90 -10.93 5.21
N ARG A 26 14.05 -10.37 5.65
CA ARG A 26 15.39 -10.78 5.15
C ARG A 26 15.74 -12.24 5.43
N GLY A 27 15.13 -12.85 6.44
CA GLY A 27 15.30 -14.27 6.72
C GLY A 27 14.55 -15.19 5.74
N LEU A 28 13.70 -14.62 4.87
CA LEU A 28 12.97 -15.38 3.87
C LEU A 28 13.88 -15.77 2.70
N THR A 29 13.75 -17.03 2.32
CA THR A 29 14.46 -17.67 1.21
C THR A 29 13.45 -18.51 0.44
N HIS A 30 13.80 -18.95 -0.76
CA HIS A 30 12.98 -19.88 -1.55
C HIS A 30 12.55 -21.15 -0.77
N ARG A 31 13.27 -21.51 0.30
CA ARG A 31 12.97 -22.72 1.11
C ARG A 31 11.88 -22.51 2.15
N ASN A 32 11.68 -21.29 2.63
CA ASN A 32 10.76 -20.99 3.73
C ASN A 32 9.65 -20.01 3.34
N VAL A 33 9.75 -19.37 2.16
CA VAL A 33 8.77 -18.42 1.66
C VAL A 33 7.37 -19.03 1.59
N ASP A 34 7.21 -20.25 1.07
CA ASP A 34 5.89 -20.88 0.98
C ASP A 34 5.30 -21.17 2.35
N SER A 35 6.15 -21.48 3.35
CA SER A 35 5.70 -21.65 4.73
C SER A 35 5.24 -20.33 5.33
N PHE A 36 5.95 -19.24 5.04
CA PHE A 36 5.55 -17.89 5.43
C PHE A 36 4.25 -17.45 4.76
N LYS A 37 4.13 -17.62 3.43
CA LYS A 37 2.89 -17.36 2.68
C LYS A 37 1.73 -18.10 3.31
N ASN A 38 1.87 -19.41 3.54
CA ASN A 38 0.84 -20.22 4.18
C ASN A 38 0.48 -19.75 5.59
N PHE A 39 1.46 -19.25 6.36
CA PHE A 39 1.20 -18.67 7.68
C PHE A 39 0.41 -17.37 7.58
N VAL A 40 0.82 -16.43 6.73
CA VAL A 40 0.12 -15.17 6.47
C VAL A 40 -1.28 -15.45 5.92
N ASP A 41 -1.42 -16.37 4.97
CA ASP A 41 -2.70 -16.80 4.42
C ASP A 41 -3.67 -17.28 5.49
N ARG A 42 -3.19 -18.16 6.38
CA ARG A 42 -4.00 -18.69 7.47
C ARG A 42 -4.37 -17.60 8.46
N LEU A 43 -3.43 -16.71 8.78
CA LEU A 43 -3.64 -15.58 9.66
C LEU A 43 -4.72 -14.64 9.11
N LEU A 44 -4.66 -14.30 7.83
CA LEU A 44 -5.59 -13.40 7.16
C LEU A 44 -6.97 -14.04 6.89
N LYS A 45 -7.05 -15.37 6.81
CA LYS A 45 -8.30 -16.13 6.59
C LYS A 45 -9.08 -16.44 7.87
N LEU A 46 -8.57 -16.08 9.06
CA LEU A 46 -9.24 -16.34 10.34
C LEU A 46 -10.26 -15.24 10.66
N PRO A 47 -11.56 -15.40 10.33
CA PRO A 47 -12.52 -14.30 10.33
C PRO A 47 -12.93 -13.86 11.75
N ASP A 48 -12.76 -14.75 12.74
CA ASP A 48 -13.37 -14.59 14.08
C ASP A 48 -12.37 -14.70 15.25
N GLN A 49 -11.07 -14.88 14.98
CA GLN A 49 -10.08 -15.13 16.04
C GLN A 49 -9.10 -13.98 16.30
N VAL A 50 -8.98 -13.04 15.36
CA VAL A 50 -7.97 -11.97 15.43
C VAL A 50 -8.64 -10.64 15.10
N SER A 51 -8.86 -9.80 16.12
CA SER A 51 -9.29 -8.42 15.91
C SER A 51 -8.08 -7.56 15.56
N LEU A 52 -7.61 -7.67 14.32
CA LEU A 52 -6.53 -6.82 13.84
C LEU A 52 -7.06 -5.43 13.54
N ASP A 53 -6.58 -4.45 14.31
CA ASP A 53 -6.77 -3.04 14.01
C ASP A 53 -5.67 -2.54 13.06
N CYS A 54 -4.47 -3.11 13.11
CA CYS A 54 -3.31 -2.64 12.36
C CYS A 54 -2.46 -3.77 11.76
N PHE A 55 -2.11 -3.63 10.48
CA PHE A 55 -1.25 -4.55 9.74
C PHE A 55 -0.17 -3.77 9.00
N ARG A 56 1.10 -4.08 9.29
CA ARG A 56 2.27 -3.42 8.70
C ARG A 56 3.22 -4.45 8.10
N LEU A 57 3.59 -4.23 6.84
CA LEU A 57 4.62 -4.99 6.15
C LEU A 57 5.73 -4.03 5.74
N ARG A 58 6.94 -4.26 6.24
CA ARG A 58 8.13 -3.49 5.88
C ARG A 58 9.15 -4.40 5.24
N ASP A 59 9.22 -4.37 3.93
CA ASP A 59 10.22 -5.15 3.22
C ASP A 59 11.60 -4.46 3.25
N ALA A 60 12.57 -5.28 2.88
CA ALA A 60 13.96 -4.97 2.67
C ALA A 60 14.26 -4.73 1.18
N ILE A 61 13.46 -3.95 0.44
CA ILE A 61 13.94 -3.57 -0.90
C ILE A 61 15.23 -2.77 -0.70
N SER A 62 16.32 -3.34 -1.19
CA SER A 62 17.58 -2.63 -1.37
C SER A 62 17.37 -1.69 -2.54
N CYS A 63 17.23 -0.40 -2.25
CA CYS A 63 17.14 0.64 -3.28
C CYS A 63 18.45 0.77 -4.09
N ASN A 64 19.47 -0.04 -3.81
CA ASN A 64 20.77 0.00 -4.47
C ASN A 64 21.23 -1.41 -4.88
N ASP A 65 21.93 -1.44 -6.01
CA ASP A 65 22.49 -2.56 -6.76
C ASP A 65 21.52 -3.34 -7.64
N GLY A 66 21.87 -3.37 -8.94
CA GLY A 66 21.20 -4.09 -10.02
C GLY A 66 21.36 -5.61 -9.93
N ASP A 67 21.28 -6.16 -8.71
CA ASP A 67 21.46 -7.57 -8.43
C ASP A 67 20.64 -7.95 -7.18
N HIS A 68 19.30 -8.07 -7.32
CA HIS A 68 18.44 -8.64 -6.27
C HIS A 68 17.33 -9.48 -6.89
N ASP A 69 17.63 -10.75 -7.14
CA ASP A 69 16.70 -11.83 -7.55
C ASP A 69 15.75 -12.26 -6.40
N PHE A 70 15.65 -11.46 -5.34
CA PHE A 70 14.95 -11.77 -4.10
C PHE A 70 14.00 -10.64 -3.70
N ASP A 71 13.05 -10.35 -4.59
CA ASP A 71 11.94 -9.46 -4.29
C ASP A 71 10.89 -10.22 -3.46
N VAL A 72 10.92 -10.03 -2.14
CA VAL A 72 9.98 -10.68 -1.22
C VAL A 72 8.56 -10.15 -1.43
N SER A 73 8.40 -8.90 -1.93
CA SER A 73 7.10 -8.36 -2.32
C SER A 73 6.41 -9.12 -3.45
N GLY A 74 7.16 -9.62 -4.44
CA GLY A 74 6.63 -10.53 -5.47
C GLY A 74 6.22 -11.90 -4.94
N TRP A 75 6.62 -12.25 -3.73
CA TRP A 75 6.32 -13.56 -3.16
C TRP A 75 5.05 -13.53 -2.30
N ILE A 76 4.73 -12.44 -1.63
CA ILE A 76 3.55 -12.40 -0.76
C ILE A 76 2.35 -12.04 -1.63
N GLU A 77 1.78 -13.06 -2.27
CA GLU A 77 0.47 -12.98 -2.89
C GLU A 77 -0.57 -12.77 -1.80
N VAL A 78 -1.30 -11.67 -1.88
CA VAL A 78 -2.42 -11.43 -0.98
C VAL A 78 -3.50 -12.48 -1.30
N PRO A 79 -3.95 -13.30 -0.32
CA PRO A 79 -4.94 -14.33 -0.59
C PRO A 79 -6.23 -13.75 -1.19
N SER A 80 -6.94 -14.54 -2.00
CA SER A 80 -8.15 -14.08 -2.71
C SER A 80 -9.31 -13.80 -1.78
N VAL A 81 -9.25 -14.36 -0.57
CA VAL A 81 -10.21 -14.18 0.50
C VAL A 81 -9.43 -13.72 1.71
N VAL A 82 -9.45 -12.42 1.95
CA VAL A 82 -8.87 -11.79 3.13
C VAL A 82 -10.03 -11.48 4.08
N CYS A 83 -10.04 -12.01 5.28
CA CYS A 83 -11.08 -11.73 6.28
C CYS A 83 -10.55 -10.71 7.30
N LEU A 84 -10.18 -9.51 6.83
CA LEU A 84 -9.72 -8.40 7.66
C LEU A 84 -10.89 -7.45 8.00
N GLY A 85 -11.99 -8.01 8.50
CA GLY A 85 -13.24 -7.28 8.71
C GLY A 85 -13.14 -6.10 9.69
N ASN A 86 -12.14 -6.09 10.56
CA ASN A 86 -11.92 -5.05 11.57
C ASN A 86 -10.66 -4.21 11.33
N LEU A 87 -9.96 -4.40 10.20
CA LEU A 87 -8.70 -3.70 9.96
C LEU A 87 -8.92 -2.21 9.71
N LYS A 88 -8.35 -1.38 10.58
CA LYS A 88 -8.41 0.08 10.49
C LYS A 88 -7.19 0.68 9.84
N THR A 89 -6.02 0.06 10.01
CA THR A 89 -4.75 0.58 9.50
C THR A 89 -3.99 -0.46 8.69
N LEU A 90 -3.68 -0.12 7.46
CA LEU A 90 -2.84 -0.93 6.56
C LEU A 90 -1.64 -0.10 6.11
N GLN A 91 -0.43 -0.61 6.34
CA GLN A 91 0.80 0.03 5.86
C GLN A 91 1.71 -0.94 5.15
N LEU A 92 2.10 -0.60 3.93
CA LEU A 92 3.12 -1.29 3.17
C LEU A 92 4.30 -0.34 2.99
N ILE A 93 5.51 -0.80 3.33
CA ILE A 93 6.73 0.00 3.29
C ILE A 93 7.77 -0.76 2.47
N HIS A 94 8.35 -0.09 1.47
CA HIS A 94 9.24 -0.68 0.47
C HIS A 94 8.60 -1.89 -0.22
N TRP A 95 7.43 -1.73 -0.82
CA TRP A 95 6.72 -2.86 -1.44
C TRP A 95 6.59 -2.69 -2.95
N VAL A 96 6.74 -3.78 -3.71
CA VAL A 96 6.34 -3.82 -5.13
C VAL A 96 4.87 -4.18 -5.25
N LEU A 97 4.12 -3.28 -5.86
CA LEU A 97 2.70 -3.35 -6.09
C LEU A 97 2.44 -3.79 -7.53
N PHE A 98 1.98 -5.02 -7.71
CA PHE A 98 1.63 -5.58 -9.02
C PHE A 98 0.21 -5.20 -9.41
N GLY A 99 0.03 -4.74 -10.66
CA GLY A 99 -1.25 -4.26 -11.21
C GLY A 99 -2.36 -5.29 -11.36
N ASP A 100 -2.02 -6.56 -11.20
CA ASP A 100 -2.82 -7.73 -11.61
C ASP A 100 -3.83 -8.15 -10.52
N ASP A 101 -4.51 -7.22 -9.86
CA ASP A 101 -5.51 -7.45 -8.78
C ASP A 101 -4.97 -7.60 -7.35
N SER A 102 -3.65 -7.64 -7.12
CA SER A 102 -3.09 -7.91 -5.78
C SER A 102 -3.52 -6.87 -4.73
N ILE A 103 -3.42 -5.59 -5.07
CA ILE A 103 -3.83 -4.49 -4.20
C ILE A 103 -5.34 -4.44 -4.08
N HIS A 104 -6.05 -4.57 -5.20
CA HIS A 104 -7.50 -4.59 -5.24
C HIS A 104 -8.08 -5.69 -4.33
N ARG A 105 -7.46 -6.87 -4.31
CA ARG A 105 -7.83 -7.98 -3.41
C ARG A 105 -7.54 -7.67 -1.95
N LEU A 106 -6.45 -6.94 -1.67
CA LEU A 106 -6.10 -6.50 -0.32
C LEU A 106 -7.09 -5.48 0.22
N ILE A 107 -7.44 -4.47 -0.58
CA ILE A 107 -8.30 -3.37 -0.15
C ILE A 107 -9.79 -3.69 -0.22
N SER A 108 -10.25 -4.52 -1.17
CA SER A 108 -11.68 -4.82 -1.36
C SER A 108 -12.34 -5.54 -0.19
N ASN A 109 -11.54 -6.20 0.65
CA ASN A 109 -12.07 -6.92 1.81
C ASN A 109 -11.96 -6.14 3.15
N CYS A 110 -11.32 -4.96 3.15
CA CYS A 110 -11.10 -4.15 4.36
C CYS A 110 -12.16 -3.03 4.47
N HIS A 111 -13.37 -3.39 4.89
CA HIS A 111 -14.53 -2.48 4.84
C HIS A 111 -14.49 -1.34 5.86
N VAL A 112 -13.73 -1.46 6.95
CA VAL A 112 -13.61 -0.46 8.02
C VAL A 112 -12.27 0.27 8.02
N LEU A 113 -11.51 0.18 6.92
CA LEU A 113 -10.17 0.75 6.83
C LEU A 113 -10.22 2.28 6.90
N GLU A 114 -9.55 2.86 7.90
CA GLU A 114 -9.49 4.30 8.13
C GLU A 114 -8.16 4.90 7.68
N ASP A 115 -7.06 4.14 7.76
CA ASP A 115 -5.70 4.56 7.43
C ASP A 115 -5.04 3.61 6.42
N LEU A 116 -4.66 4.12 5.26
CA LEU A 116 -3.93 3.39 4.22
C LEU A 116 -2.63 4.12 3.88
N ALA A 117 -1.50 3.42 3.95
CA ALA A 117 -0.21 3.98 3.58
C ALA A 117 0.62 3.02 2.71
N PHE A 118 1.05 3.52 1.55
CA PHE A 118 2.14 2.95 0.76
C PHE A 118 3.34 3.88 0.89
N ILE A 119 4.44 3.39 1.47
CA ILE A 119 5.62 4.20 1.80
C ILE A 119 6.82 3.66 1.03
N GLU A 120 7.37 4.48 0.13
CA GLU A 120 8.52 4.09 -0.70
C GLU A 120 8.24 2.83 -1.52
N CYS A 121 7.02 2.71 -2.04
CA CYS A 121 6.58 1.56 -2.83
C CYS A 121 6.84 1.76 -4.32
N PHE A 122 6.84 0.66 -5.08
CA PHE A 122 6.96 0.65 -6.53
C PHE A 122 5.67 0.10 -7.14
N VAL A 123 5.28 0.58 -8.32
CA VAL A 123 4.15 0.04 -9.07
C VAL A 123 4.70 -0.61 -10.33
N GLU A 124 4.45 -1.91 -10.51
CA GLU A 124 4.87 -2.68 -11.67
C GLU A 124 3.67 -3.29 -12.40
N ASN A 125 3.74 -3.28 -13.74
CA ASN A 125 2.74 -3.89 -14.64
C ASN A 125 1.28 -3.41 -14.45
N ALA A 126 1.06 -2.28 -13.77
CA ALA A 126 -0.27 -1.69 -13.61
C ALA A 126 -0.57 -0.68 -14.72
N ARG A 127 -1.81 -0.71 -15.23
CA ARG A 127 -2.34 0.37 -16.08
C ARG A 127 -2.99 1.46 -15.25
N GLU A 128 -3.74 1.07 -14.24
CA GLU A 128 -4.43 1.99 -13.33
C GLU A 128 -4.46 1.41 -11.92
N LEU A 129 -4.23 2.25 -10.93
CA LEU A 129 -4.38 1.94 -9.51
C LEU A 129 -5.66 2.59 -9.00
N HIS A 130 -6.70 1.80 -8.72
CA HIS A 130 -7.93 2.34 -8.15
C HIS A 130 -7.98 2.15 -6.64
N ILE A 131 -8.26 3.24 -5.93
CA ILE A 131 -8.43 3.26 -4.48
C ILE A 131 -9.85 3.74 -4.20
N GLN A 132 -10.73 2.78 -3.87
CA GLN A 132 -12.14 3.01 -3.59
C GLN A 132 -12.50 2.45 -2.22
N ILE A 133 -12.34 3.27 -1.19
CA ILE A 133 -12.54 2.87 0.22
C ILE A 133 -13.33 3.97 0.95
N PRO A 134 -14.66 3.84 1.06
CA PRO A 134 -15.50 4.87 1.65
C PRO A 134 -15.22 5.16 3.12
N SER A 135 -14.68 4.21 3.88
CA SER A 135 -14.31 4.36 5.29
C SER A 135 -13.00 5.11 5.52
N LEU A 136 -12.22 5.35 4.46
CA LEU A 136 -10.87 5.86 4.56
C LEU A 136 -10.86 7.34 4.96
N LYS A 137 -10.07 7.67 5.99
CA LYS A 137 -9.86 9.02 6.53
C LYS A 137 -8.46 9.55 6.23
N SER A 138 -7.48 8.66 6.07
CA SER A 138 -6.08 8.99 5.87
C SER A 138 -5.47 8.13 4.76
N LEU A 139 -4.86 8.79 3.76
CA LEU A 139 -4.24 8.15 2.63
C LEU A 139 -2.84 8.72 2.40
N VAL A 140 -1.84 7.84 2.40
CA VAL A 140 -0.45 8.17 2.07
C VAL A 140 0.00 7.34 0.88
N LEU A 141 0.31 8.02 -0.21
CA LEU A 141 0.87 7.43 -1.43
C LEU A 141 2.28 7.99 -1.59
N HIS A 142 3.30 7.16 -1.37
CA HIS A 142 4.69 7.51 -1.63
C HIS A 142 5.29 6.46 -2.56
N PHE A 143 5.36 6.78 -3.86
CA PHE A 143 5.77 5.85 -4.90
C PHE A 143 7.09 6.25 -5.55
N VAL A 144 8.11 5.44 -5.35
CA VAL A 144 9.43 5.63 -5.96
C VAL A 144 9.44 4.96 -7.33
N THR A 145 10.21 5.52 -8.27
CA THR A 145 10.35 5.00 -9.63
C THR A 145 11.75 4.38 -9.78
N ARG A 146 11.87 3.22 -10.44
CA ARG A 146 13.18 2.60 -10.75
C ARG A 146 13.56 2.79 -12.21
N ARG A 147 12.57 2.88 -13.10
CA ARG A 147 12.72 3.00 -14.55
C ARG A 147 11.63 3.91 -15.13
N ASP A 148 11.88 4.51 -16.28
CA ASP A 148 10.88 5.35 -16.97
C ASP A 148 9.59 4.59 -17.31
N ARG A 149 9.65 3.28 -17.54
CA ARG A 149 8.46 2.45 -17.80
C ARG A 149 7.52 2.33 -16.60
N ASP A 150 8.02 2.62 -15.40
CA ASP A 150 7.23 2.60 -14.17
C ASP A 150 6.35 3.86 -14.04
N LEU A 151 6.41 4.79 -15.00
CA LEU A 151 5.63 6.04 -15.03
C LEU A 151 4.32 5.95 -15.82
N ASN A 152 4.01 4.79 -16.41
CA ASN A 152 2.89 4.63 -17.33
C ASN A 152 1.68 3.92 -16.66
N TYR A 153 1.26 4.44 -15.51
CA TYR A 153 0.04 4.02 -14.83
C TYR A 153 -0.79 5.24 -14.45
N GLY A 154 -2.12 5.10 -14.42
CA GLY A 154 -3.06 6.07 -13.84
C GLY A 154 -3.32 5.77 -12.36
N VAL A 155 -3.75 6.76 -11.58
CA VAL A 155 -4.22 6.56 -10.20
C VAL A 155 -5.62 7.15 -10.07
N VAL A 156 -6.60 6.32 -9.74
CA VAL A 156 -7.99 6.74 -9.55
C VAL A 156 -8.31 6.67 -8.05
N ILE A 157 -8.60 7.83 -7.45
CA ILE A 157 -8.80 8.00 -6.01
C ILE A 157 -10.26 8.44 -5.77
N ASP A 158 -11.10 7.50 -5.36
CA ASP A 158 -12.50 7.77 -5.03
C ASP A 158 -12.77 7.39 -3.56
N VAL A 159 -12.38 8.32 -2.68
CA VAL A 159 -12.44 8.21 -1.22
C VAL A 159 -13.14 9.45 -0.65
N PRO A 160 -14.49 9.45 -0.61
CA PRO A 160 -15.27 10.66 -0.35
C PRO A 160 -15.07 11.25 1.06
N ASN A 161 -14.77 10.40 2.04
CA ASN A 161 -14.61 10.76 3.46
C ASN A 161 -13.15 11.00 3.88
N LEU A 162 -12.24 11.14 2.90
CA LEU A 162 -10.83 11.36 3.18
C LEU A 162 -10.61 12.73 3.83
N VAL A 163 -9.89 12.75 4.96
CA VAL A 163 -9.57 13.96 5.75
C VAL A 163 -8.12 14.39 5.53
N TYR A 164 -7.22 13.42 5.45
CA TYR A 164 -5.79 13.63 5.24
C TYR A 164 -5.29 12.91 4.00
N PHE A 165 -4.59 13.64 3.14
CA PHE A 165 -3.97 13.10 1.95
C PHE A 165 -2.50 13.49 1.87
N ARG A 166 -1.63 12.50 1.62
CA ARG A 166 -0.24 12.74 1.25
C ARG A 166 0.06 12.02 -0.06
N TYR A 167 0.58 12.75 -1.02
CA TYR A 167 1.01 12.24 -2.31
C TYR A 167 2.48 12.60 -2.52
N ASN A 168 3.32 11.60 -2.76
CA ASN A 168 4.73 11.77 -3.09
C ASN A 168 5.10 10.79 -4.20
N ALA A 169 4.95 11.20 -5.45
CA ALA A 169 5.22 10.33 -6.59
C ALA A 169 5.51 11.15 -7.84
N ALA A 170 5.99 10.46 -8.88
CA ALA A 170 6.07 11.03 -10.21
C ALA A 170 4.66 11.32 -10.77
N ILE A 171 4.60 12.17 -11.80
CA ILE A 171 3.34 12.66 -12.37
C ILE A 171 2.61 11.50 -13.05
N VAL A 172 1.37 11.30 -12.59
CA VAL A 172 0.46 10.25 -13.02
C VAL A 172 -0.91 10.89 -13.22
N GLU A 173 -1.68 10.46 -14.22
CA GLU A 173 -3.08 10.83 -14.37
C GLU A 173 -3.83 10.45 -13.08
N CYS A 174 -4.09 11.45 -12.24
CA CYS A 174 -4.75 11.25 -10.96
C CYS A 174 -6.15 11.85 -10.97
N TYR A 175 -7.17 11.01 -10.97
CA TYR A 175 -8.56 11.45 -10.86
C TYR A 175 -9.00 11.33 -9.41
N SER A 176 -9.45 12.42 -8.80
CA SER A 176 -9.82 12.38 -7.38
C SER A 176 -11.14 13.05 -7.03
N HIS A 177 -11.89 12.42 -6.11
CA HIS A 177 -13.14 12.93 -5.54
C HIS A 177 -13.08 12.94 -4.01
N MET A 178 -12.41 13.95 -3.44
CA MET A 178 -12.11 14.02 -1.99
C MET A 178 -12.85 15.19 -1.33
N LYS A 179 -14.17 15.04 -1.13
CA LYS A 179 -15.05 16.14 -0.68
C LYS A 179 -14.82 16.58 0.77
N SER A 180 -14.35 15.67 1.62
CA SER A 180 -14.10 15.91 3.05
C SER A 180 -12.65 16.28 3.36
N LEU A 181 -11.83 16.55 2.34
CA LEU A 181 -10.40 16.73 2.53
C LEU A 181 -10.10 18.01 3.30
N GLU A 182 -9.36 17.87 4.39
CA GLU A 182 -8.97 18.98 5.25
C GLU A 182 -7.51 19.39 5.03
N LYS A 183 -6.63 18.39 4.89
CA LYS A 183 -5.19 18.58 4.78
C LYS A 183 -4.60 17.75 3.63
N ALA A 184 -3.84 18.42 2.77
CA ALA A 184 -3.11 17.80 1.68
C ALA A 184 -1.61 18.14 1.71
N ASP A 185 -0.76 17.12 1.65
CA ASP A 185 0.69 17.24 1.43
C ASP A 185 1.03 16.63 0.06
N ILE A 186 1.35 17.44 -0.94
CA ILE A 186 1.62 16.99 -2.31
C ILE A 186 3.07 17.30 -2.67
N CYS A 187 3.81 16.27 -3.01
CA CYS A 187 5.16 16.33 -3.54
C CYS A 187 5.16 15.61 -4.89
N ILE A 188 5.53 16.32 -5.94
CA ILE A 188 5.56 15.81 -7.30
C ILE A 188 6.96 16.03 -7.83
N TYR A 189 7.57 14.98 -8.39
CA TYR A 189 8.85 15.10 -9.09
C TYR A 189 8.68 14.69 -10.56
N GLY A 190 9.14 15.54 -11.46
CA GLY A 190 9.19 15.27 -12.89
C GLY A 190 10.51 14.62 -13.27
N PHE A 191 10.45 13.60 -14.14
CA PHE A 191 11.64 13.12 -14.86
C PHE A 191 11.70 13.82 -16.22
N HIS A 192 12.87 14.34 -16.56
CA HIS A 192 13.14 14.87 -17.90
C HIS A 192 12.99 13.77 -18.98
N SER A 193 11.83 13.69 -19.63
CA SER A 193 11.68 13.78 -21.11
C SER A 193 10.25 13.39 -21.56
N ASN A 194 9.63 14.30 -22.30
CA ASN A 194 8.45 14.11 -23.17
C ASN A 194 7.06 13.88 -22.57
N LEU A 195 6.88 13.67 -21.27
CA LEU A 195 5.54 13.66 -20.65
C LEU A 195 5.15 15.09 -20.26
N SER A 196 4.05 15.61 -20.82
CA SER A 196 3.51 16.89 -20.35
C SER A 196 3.09 16.74 -18.89
N ILE A 197 3.62 17.60 -18.04
CA ILE A 197 3.27 17.65 -16.62
C ILE A 197 1.82 18.11 -16.51
N ASP A 198 0.88 17.18 -16.41
CA ASP A 198 -0.53 17.49 -16.19
C ASP A 198 -1.00 17.00 -14.83
N ALA A 199 -0.69 17.80 -13.80
CA ALA A 199 -1.22 17.60 -12.46
C ALA A 199 -2.63 18.21 -12.28
N THR A 200 -3.25 18.69 -13.37
CA THR A 200 -4.52 19.43 -13.30
C THR A 200 -5.62 18.56 -12.69
N HIS A 201 -5.68 17.27 -13.06
CA HIS A 201 -6.68 16.34 -12.52
C HIS A 201 -6.50 16.06 -11.03
N LEU A 202 -5.26 15.97 -10.54
CA LEU A 202 -4.96 15.81 -9.11
C LEU A 202 -5.42 17.05 -8.34
N ILE A 203 -5.01 18.23 -8.82
CA ILE A 203 -5.29 19.51 -8.17
C ILE A 203 -6.80 19.80 -8.21
N GLN A 204 -7.50 19.49 -9.29
CA GLN A 204 -8.93 19.74 -9.45
C GLN A 204 -9.78 18.94 -8.46
N GLY A 205 -9.36 17.72 -8.10
CA GLY A 205 -10.06 16.91 -7.10
C GLY A 205 -9.80 17.34 -5.65
N ILE A 206 -8.79 18.19 -5.42
CA ILE A 206 -8.50 18.79 -4.11
C ILE A 206 -9.26 20.10 -3.99
N CYS A 207 -10.35 20.07 -3.22
CA CYS A 207 -11.21 21.22 -3.02
C CYS A 207 -11.53 21.40 -1.53
N ASN A 208 -11.63 22.66 -1.09
CA ASN A 208 -12.02 23.06 0.28
C ASN A 208 -11.07 22.64 1.42
N VAL A 209 -9.79 22.43 1.14
CA VAL A 209 -8.77 22.16 2.17
C VAL A 209 -8.40 23.43 2.95
N TRP A 210 -8.15 23.32 4.25
CA TRP A 210 -7.63 24.43 5.06
C TRP A 210 -6.10 24.45 5.12
N TYR A 211 -5.46 23.32 4.79
CA TYR A 211 -4.01 23.21 4.62
C TYR A 211 -3.66 22.50 3.31
N LEU A 212 -2.82 23.15 2.51
CA LEU A 212 -2.21 22.58 1.31
C LEU A 212 -0.71 22.88 1.30
N SER A 213 0.11 21.84 1.27
CA SER A 213 1.52 21.92 0.90
C SER A 213 1.70 21.36 -0.50
N LEU A 214 2.30 22.13 -1.40
CA LEU A 214 2.59 21.72 -2.78
C LEU A 214 4.08 21.94 -3.05
N ASN A 215 4.80 20.86 -3.32
CA ASN A 215 6.19 20.88 -3.75
C ASN A 215 6.28 20.22 -5.12
N ILE A 216 6.80 20.95 -6.11
CA ILE A 216 7.02 20.44 -7.45
C ILE A 216 8.52 20.56 -7.72
N HIS A 217 9.15 19.41 -7.98
CA HIS A 217 10.56 19.32 -8.32
C HIS A 217 10.69 18.99 -9.81
N GLU A 218 11.30 19.90 -10.58
CA GLU A 218 11.92 19.57 -11.86
C GLU A 218 13.33 19.05 -11.56
N VAL A 219 13.63 17.82 -11.98
CA VAL A 219 14.97 17.21 -11.88
C VAL A 219 15.56 17.07 -13.27
#